data_AF-A0A0K8S6F0-F1
#
_entry.id   AF-A0A0K8S6F0-F1
#
_cell.length_a   1.000
_cell.length_b   1.000
_cell.length_c   1.000
_cell.angle_alpha   90.00
_cell.angle_beta   90.00
_cell.angle_gamma   90.00
#
_symmetry.space_group_name_H-M   'P 1'
#
loop_
_entity.id
_entity.type
_entity.pdbx_description
1 polymer ?
#
loop_
_entity_poly.entity_id
_entity_poly.type
_entity_poly.pdbx_seq_one_letter_code
_entity_poly.pdbx_strand_id
1 'polypeptide(L)'
;WSESAGNLNYQFNVDTINRPGFWISSGAQNGTMTTLNTPYRQFAGIVEVTKAVGSHMVLTFCMPGQQLFSIVMSRTKSLPTHELRGVNSLLERKGLTRVATREACRGAAALPSSSAAVLIFIAILSFVNRS
;
A
#
# COMPACT_ATOMS: atom_id res chain seq x y z
N TRP A 1 -10.31 1.57 -3.40
CA TRP A 1 -9.28 1.70 -2.36
C TRP A 1 -9.95 2.13 -1.06
N SER A 2 -9.59 1.53 0.07
CA SER A 2 -10.23 1.81 1.36
C SER A 2 -9.17 1.84 2.46
N GLU A 3 -9.17 2.91 3.26
CA GLU A 3 -8.32 3.12 4.42
C GLU A 3 -9.16 3.67 5.58
N SER A 4 -8.55 3.80 6.78
CA SER A 4 -9.23 4.41 7.93
C SER A 4 -9.68 5.86 7.69
N ALA A 5 -9.01 6.57 6.78
CA ALA A 5 -9.36 7.93 6.39
C ALA A 5 -10.58 8.00 5.46
N GLY A 6 -10.99 6.89 4.85
CA GLY A 6 -12.13 6.84 3.93
C GLY A 6 -11.87 5.92 2.73
N ASN A 7 -12.70 6.08 1.70
CA ASN A 7 -12.63 5.29 0.48
C ASN A 7 -12.48 6.14 -0.79
N LEU A 8 -11.98 5.48 -1.83
CA LEU A 8 -11.76 6.03 -3.17
C LEU A 8 -12.07 4.96 -4.21
N ASN A 9 -12.89 5.32 -5.18
CA ASN A 9 -13.25 4.47 -6.31
C ASN A 9 -12.52 4.98 -7.55
N TYR A 10 -11.68 4.11 -8.10
CA TYR A 10 -10.97 4.36 -9.34
C TYR A 10 -11.76 3.73 -10.48
N GLN A 11 -12.00 4.51 -11.53
CA GLN A 11 -12.55 4.03 -12.79
C GLN A 11 -11.47 4.09 -13.86
N PHE A 12 -11.34 2.99 -14.59
CA PHE A 12 -10.34 2.81 -15.62
C PHE A 12 -11.01 2.43 -16.94
N ASN A 13 -10.60 3.09 -18.02
CA ASN A 13 -10.87 2.65 -19.38
C ASN A 13 -9.78 1.65 -19.80
N VAL A 14 -10.18 0.46 -20.22
CA VAL A 14 -9.28 -0.65 -20.54
C VAL A 14 -9.39 -0.97 -22.02
N ASP A 15 -8.34 -0.68 -22.78
CA ASP A 15 -8.22 -1.10 -24.18
C ASP A 15 -7.54 -2.49 -24.21
N THR A 16 -8.34 -3.54 -24.33
CA THR A 16 -7.83 -4.91 -24.37
C THR A 16 -7.27 -5.32 -25.73
N ILE A 17 -7.54 -4.57 -26.80
CA ILE A 17 -7.22 -4.96 -28.17
C ILE A 17 -5.89 -4.34 -28.60
N ASN A 18 -5.74 -3.02 -28.47
CA ASN A 18 -4.57 -2.34 -29.03
C ASN A 18 -3.45 -2.14 -28.00
N ARG A 19 -3.80 -2.03 -26.71
CA ARG A 19 -2.86 -1.73 -25.63
C ARG A 19 -3.15 -2.54 -24.36
N PRO A 20 -3.07 -3.88 -24.44
CA PRO A 20 -3.33 -4.73 -23.29
C PRO A 20 -2.41 -4.36 -22.12
N GLY A 21 -2.98 -4.33 -20.92
CA GLY A 21 -2.25 -3.95 -19.70
C GLY A 21 -2.07 -2.45 -19.50
N PHE A 22 -2.55 -1.58 -20.41
CA PHE A 22 -2.59 -0.14 -20.18
C PHE A 22 -4.03 0.32 -19.92
N TRP A 23 -4.22 0.91 -18.75
CA TRP A 23 -5.50 1.40 -18.29
C TRP A 23 -5.43 2.92 -18.16
N ILE A 24 -6.49 3.62 -18.55
CA ILE A 24 -6.52 5.09 -18.55
C ILE A 24 -7.55 5.58 -17.54
N SER A 25 -7.19 6.57 -16.73
CA SER A 25 -8.12 7.26 -15.83
C SER A 25 -8.11 8.76 -16.12
N SER A 26 -9.30 9.35 -16.26
CA SER A 26 -9.49 10.75 -16.69
C SER A 26 -9.65 11.75 -15.54
N GLY A 27 -9.23 11.40 -14.32
CA GLY A 27 -8.99 12.39 -13.26
C GLY A 27 -10.05 12.48 -12.16
N ALA A 28 -11.34 12.27 -12.43
CA ALA A 28 -12.33 12.30 -11.36
C ALA A 28 -12.42 10.93 -10.65
N GLN A 29 -12.22 10.90 -9.33
CA GLN A 29 -12.58 9.76 -8.49
C GLN A 29 -13.79 10.08 -7.62
N ASN A 30 -14.54 9.05 -7.26
CA ASN A 30 -15.62 9.13 -6.27
C ASN A 30 -15.14 8.56 -4.92
N GLY A 31 -15.75 8.99 -3.82
CA GLY A 31 -15.52 8.39 -2.50
C GLY A 31 -15.53 9.41 -1.36
N THR A 32 -15.43 8.93 -0.13
CA THR A 32 -15.45 9.82 1.05
C THR A 32 -14.16 10.63 1.19
N MET A 33 -13.03 10.15 0.63
CA MET A 33 -11.78 10.90 0.69
C MET A 33 -11.76 12.12 -0.23
N THR A 34 -12.60 12.17 -1.26
CA THR A 34 -12.67 13.35 -2.16
C THR A 34 -13.45 14.51 -1.55
N THR A 35 -14.21 14.28 -0.49
CA THR A 35 -15.02 15.28 0.22
C THR A 35 -14.39 15.72 1.54
N LEU A 36 -13.20 15.24 1.88
CA LEU A 36 -12.50 15.66 3.09
C LEU A 36 -12.00 17.10 2.94
N ASN A 37 -11.93 17.85 4.05
CA ASN A 37 -11.39 19.21 4.09
C ASN A 37 -9.88 19.30 3.78
N THR A 38 -9.22 18.18 3.51
CA THR A 38 -7.83 18.14 3.04
C THR A 38 -7.82 17.89 1.54
N PRO A 39 -7.01 18.61 0.76
CA PRO A 39 -7.00 18.48 -0.69
C PRO A 39 -6.47 17.11 -1.09
N TYR A 40 -7.38 16.16 -1.36
CA TYR A 40 -7.04 14.90 -1.99
C TYR A 40 -6.70 15.15 -3.46
N ARG A 41 -5.45 14.85 -3.85
CA ARG A 41 -5.03 14.95 -5.25
C ARG A 41 -5.56 13.76 -6.03
N GLN A 42 -6.51 14.04 -6.91
CA GLN A 42 -7.11 13.02 -7.74
C GLN A 42 -6.15 12.55 -8.86
N PHE A 43 -6.25 11.29 -9.23
CA PHE A 43 -5.37 10.67 -10.22
C PHE A 43 -5.93 10.78 -11.64
N ALA A 44 -5.20 11.44 -12.53
CA ALA A 44 -5.44 11.42 -13.98
C ALA A 44 -4.19 10.90 -14.68
N GLY A 45 -4.30 9.83 -15.46
CA GLY A 45 -3.12 9.26 -16.11
C GLY A 45 -3.29 7.82 -16.57
N ILE A 46 -2.15 7.16 -16.71
CA ILE A 46 -2.05 5.79 -17.22
C ILE A 46 -1.66 4.87 -16.07
N VAL A 47 -2.29 3.71 -15.99
CA VAL A 47 -1.93 2.62 -15.10
C VAL A 47 -1.47 1.44 -15.95
N GLU A 48 -0.21 1.05 -15.80
CA GLU A 48 0.38 -0.11 -16.46
C GLU A 48 0.29 -1.33 -15.53
N VAL A 49 -0.32 -2.41 -16.01
CA VAL A 49 -0.27 -3.73 -15.39
C VAL A 49 1.11 -4.33 -15.61
N THR A 50 2.02 -4.03 -14.69
CA THR A 50 3.42 -4.43 -14.77
C THR A 50 3.61 -5.93 -14.58
N LYS A 51 2.79 -6.54 -13.72
CA LYS A 51 2.77 -7.99 -13.48
C LYS A 51 1.40 -8.39 -12.92
N ALA A 52 0.82 -9.48 -13.41
CA ALA A 52 -0.35 -10.11 -12.81
C ALA A 52 -0.15 -11.62 -12.78
N VAL A 53 -0.12 -12.20 -11.59
CA VAL A 53 0.04 -13.64 -11.38
C VAL A 53 -0.98 -14.15 -10.36
N GLY A 54 -1.00 -15.46 -10.12
CA GLY A 54 -1.91 -16.08 -9.17
C GLY A 54 -1.84 -15.50 -7.77
N SER A 55 -0.67 -15.10 -7.26
CA SER A 55 -0.50 -14.61 -5.89
C SER A 55 -0.69 -13.09 -5.73
N HIS A 56 -0.27 -12.30 -6.72
CA HIS A 56 -0.21 -10.84 -6.62
C HIS A 56 -0.30 -10.13 -7.97
N MET A 57 -0.56 -8.82 -7.90
CA MET A 57 -0.60 -7.91 -9.02
C MET A 57 0.25 -6.67 -8.70
N VAL A 58 1.02 -6.20 -9.69
CA VAL A 58 1.83 -4.99 -9.62
C VAL A 58 1.29 -4.02 -10.68
N LEU A 59 0.82 -2.87 -10.21
CA LEU A 59 0.36 -1.78 -11.06
C LEU A 59 1.33 -0.61 -10.95
N THR A 60 1.65 0.03 -12.06
CA THR A 60 2.46 1.25 -12.09
C THR A 60 1.59 2.40 -12.57
N PHE A 61 1.36 3.36 -11.68
CA PHE A 61 0.59 4.56 -11.92
C PHE A 61 1.53 5.66 -12.43
N CYS A 62 1.22 6.19 -13.60
CA CYS A 62 1.95 7.27 -14.25
C CYS A 62 1.02 8.47 -14.43
N MET A 63 1.30 9.54 -13.70
CA MET A 63 0.68 10.85 -13.88
C MET A 63 1.68 11.79 -14.56
N PRO A 64 1.47 12.13 -15.84
CA PRO A 64 2.41 12.95 -16.61
C PRO A 64 2.79 14.24 -15.88
N GLY A 65 4.08 14.50 -15.72
CA GLY A 65 4.60 15.71 -15.10
C GLY A 65 4.41 15.82 -13.57
N GLN A 66 3.87 14.80 -12.90
CA GLN A 66 3.64 14.86 -11.45
C GLN A 66 4.25 13.69 -10.67
N GLN A 67 3.77 12.46 -10.89
CA GLN A 67 4.11 11.35 -10.01
C GLN A 67 4.12 10.02 -10.76
N LEU A 68 5.12 9.21 -10.42
CA LEU A 68 5.27 7.83 -10.85
C LEU A 68 5.39 6.97 -9.59
N PHE A 69 4.48 6.01 -9.43
CA PHE A 69 4.51 5.11 -8.28
C PHE A 69 3.93 3.74 -8.63
N SER A 70 4.36 2.70 -7.93
CA SER A 70 3.85 1.35 -8.12
C SER A 70 3.09 0.87 -6.88
N ILE A 71 1.98 0.17 -7.10
CA ILE A 71 1.19 -0.49 -6.07
C ILE A 71 1.35 -1.99 -6.23
N VAL A 72 1.65 -2.68 -5.13
CA VAL A 72 1.65 -4.14 -5.06
C VAL A 72 0.41 -4.58 -4.30
N MET A 73 -0.43 -5.39 -4.94
CA MET A 73 -1.64 -5.96 -4.35
C MET A 73 -1.49 -7.47 -4.23
N SER A 74 -1.61 -7.98 -3.01
CA SER A 74 -1.62 -9.41 -2.71
C SER A 74 -3.05 -9.92 -2.60
N ARG A 75 -3.30 -11.20 -2.93
CA ARG A 75 -4.58 -11.86 -2.64
C ARG A 75 -4.77 -12.13 -1.14
N THR A 76 -3.66 -12.25 -0.41
CA THR A 76 -3.65 -12.48 1.05
C THR A 76 -3.27 -11.19 1.78
N LYS A 77 -3.49 -11.16 3.11
CA LYS A 77 -3.19 -10.01 3.97
C LYS A 77 -1.74 -9.50 3.84
N SER A 78 -0.81 -10.40 3.56
CA SER A 78 0.61 -10.08 3.32
C SER A 78 1.12 -10.84 2.11
N LEU A 79 2.13 -10.28 1.44
CA LEU A 79 2.88 -10.96 0.38
C LEU A 79 4.13 -11.60 1.01
N PRO A 80 4.46 -12.88 0.71
CA PRO A 80 5.67 -13.50 1.21
C PRO A 80 6.93 -12.71 0.83
N THR A 81 7.93 -12.67 1.71
CA THR A 81 9.15 -11.87 1.52
C THR A 81 9.92 -12.25 0.25
N HIS A 82 9.89 -13.51 -0.18
CA HIS A 82 10.56 -13.95 -1.41
C HIS A 82 9.88 -13.39 -2.67
N GLU A 83 8.54 -13.39 -2.71
CA GLU A 83 7.76 -12.78 -3.78
C GLU A 83 8.00 -11.26 -3.81
N LEU A 84 7.99 -10.61 -2.64
CA LEU A 84 8.24 -9.17 -2.54
C LEU A 84 9.65 -8.79 -3.03
N ARG A 85 10.68 -9.61 -2.74
CA ARG A 85 12.03 -9.42 -3.30
C ARG A 85 12.04 -9.53 -4.82
N GLY A 86 11.28 -10.49 -5.38
CA GLY A 86 11.12 -10.64 -6.82
C GLY A 86 10.45 -9.41 -7.46
N VAL A 87 9.41 -8.87 -6.81
CA VAL A 87 8.75 -7.62 -7.24
C VAL A 87 9.71 -6.43 -7.17
N ASN A 88 10.47 -6.27 -6.09
CA ASN A 88 11.45 -5.18 -5.97
C ASN A 88 12.50 -5.25 -7.10
N SER A 89 13.05 -6.45 -7.34
CA SER A 89 14.03 -6.65 -8.42
C SER A 89 13.43 -6.33 -9.81
N LEU A 90 12.15 -6.64 -10.02
CA LEU A 90 11.43 -6.30 -11.25
C LEU A 90 11.30 -4.78 -11.42
N LEU A 91 10.93 -4.05 -10.38
CA LEU A 91 10.78 -2.59 -10.41
C LEU A 91 12.12 -1.89 -10.64
N GLU A 92 13.18 -2.35 -9.98
CA GLU A 92 14.54 -1.83 -10.18
C GLU A 92 15.01 -1.97 -11.64
N ARG A 93 14.79 -3.14 -12.26
CA ARG A 93 15.11 -3.35 -13.68
C ARG A 93 14.31 -2.47 -14.63
N LYS A 94 13.13 -2.01 -14.21
CA LYS A 94 12.31 -1.03 -14.95
C LYS A 94 12.69 0.43 -14.65
N GLY A 95 13.73 0.67 -13.84
CA GLY A 95 14.13 2.02 -13.43
C GLY A 95 13.21 2.66 -12.39
N LEU A 96 12.28 1.89 -11.81
CA LEU A 96 11.35 2.34 -10.77
C LEU A 96 11.99 2.13 -9.39
N THR A 97 13.01 2.95 -9.10
CA THR A 97 13.75 2.86 -7.83
C THR A 97 12.90 3.34 -6.65
N ARG A 98 13.14 2.73 -5.49
CA ARG A 98 12.28 2.89 -4.32
C ARG A 98 12.63 4.16 -3.54
N VAL A 99 11.88 5.23 -3.76
CA VAL A 99 12.03 6.48 -3.00
C VAL A 99 11.31 6.43 -1.65
N ALA A 100 10.11 5.85 -1.62
CA ALA A 100 9.32 5.68 -0.40
C ALA A 100 8.47 4.42 -0.49
N THR A 101 8.16 3.81 0.65
CA THR A 101 7.28 2.63 0.71
C THR A 101 6.29 2.78 1.84
N ARG A 102 5.02 2.54 1.54
CA ARG A 102 3.94 2.53 2.51
C ARG A 102 3.20 1.21 2.39
N GLU A 103 3.00 0.56 3.52
CA GLU A 103 2.17 -0.63 3.61
C GLU A 103 0.76 -0.24 4.08
N ALA A 104 -0.27 -0.73 3.38
CA ALA A 104 -1.64 -0.55 3.81
C ALA A 104 -1.96 -1.49 4.99
N CYS A 105 -2.84 -1.05 5.90
CA CYS A 105 -3.43 -1.88 6.96
C CYS A 105 -2.45 -2.48 8.00
N ARG A 106 -1.25 -1.94 8.17
CA ARG A 106 -0.30 -2.37 9.22
C ARG A 106 -0.75 -2.03 10.67
N GLY A 107 -1.88 -1.35 10.83
CA GLY A 107 -2.35 -0.73 12.07
C GLY A 107 -3.43 -1.48 12.88
N ALA A 108 -3.72 -2.75 12.59
CA ALA A 108 -4.52 -3.56 13.53
C ALA A 108 -3.63 -3.99 14.70
N ALA A 109 -3.48 -3.09 15.69
CA ALA A 109 -2.83 -3.27 17.00
C ALA A 109 -1.74 -4.35 17.06
N ALA A 110 -0.48 -3.99 16.78
CA ALA A 110 0.60 -4.69 17.45
C ALA A 110 0.41 -4.39 18.95
N LEU A 111 0.02 -5.41 19.73
CA LEU A 111 0.08 -5.33 21.19
C LEU A 111 1.47 -4.78 21.54
N PRO A 112 1.57 -3.66 22.27
CA PRO A 112 2.87 -3.18 22.68
C PRO A 112 3.52 -4.27 23.51
N SER A 113 4.56 -4.91 22.96
CA SER A 113 5.38 -5.92 23.62
C SER A 113 6.11 -5.38 24.86
N SER A 114 5.97 -4.08 25.13
CA SER A 114 6.42 -3.38 26.32
C SER A 114 5.54 -3.58 27.56
N SER A 115 4.33 -4.16 27.47
CA SER A 115 3.48 -4.40 28.64
C SER A 115 3.98 -5.52 29.55
N ALA A 116 4.62 -6.57 29.00
CA ALA A 116 5.11 -7.70 29.79
C ALA A 116 6.32 -7.31 30.67
N ALA A 117 7.23 -6.49 30.14
CA ALA A 117 8.42 -6.06 30.89
C ALA A 117 8.08 -5.18 32.10
N VAL A 118 7.07 -4.31 31.97
CA VAL A 118 6.60 -3.44 33.07
C VAL A 118 5.95 -4.27 34.18
N LEU A 119 5.14 -5.28 33.83
CA LEU A 119 4.53 -6.18 34.82
C LEU A 119 5.56 -7.00 35.59
N ILE A 120 6.62 -7.48 34.91
CA ILE A 120 7.73 -8.19 35.55
C ILE A 120 8.48 -7.26 36.52
N PHE A 121 8.74 -6.01 36.12
CA PHE A 121 9.43 -5.04 36.98
C PHE A 121 8.63 -4.71 38.24
N ILE A 122 7.32 -4.54 38.13
CA ILE A 122 6.42 -4.31 39.28
C ILE A 122 6.37 -5.54 40.21
N ALA A 123 6.36 -6.75 39.66
CA ALA A 123 6.40 -7.98 40.44
C ALA A 123 7.71 -8.12 41.25
N ILE A 124 8.85 -7.74 40.66
CA ILE A 124 10.15 -7.77 41.35
C ILE A 124 10.18 -6.73 42.47
N LEU A 125 9.75 -5.49 42.22
CA LEU A 125 9.72 -4.43 43.23
C LEU A 125 8.81 -4.78 44.41
N SER A 126 7.65 -5.37 44.15
CA SER A 126 6.73 -5.80 45.21
C SER A 126 7.26 -6.98 46.04
N PHE A 127 8.08 -7.85 45.46
CA PHE A 127 8.74 -8.94 46.19
C PHE A 127 9.87 -8.43 47.08
N VAL A 128 10.70 -7.50 46.56
CA VAL A 128 11.80 -6.88 47.31
C VAL A 128 11.28 -6.06 48.50
N ASN A 129 10.17 -5.34 48.34
CA ASN A 129 9.59 -4.52 49.40
C ASN A 129 8.85 -5.32 50.49
N ARG A 130 8.75 -6.65 50.33
CA ARG A 130 8.07 -7.58 51.25
C ARG A 130 9.03 -8.55 51.96
N SER A 131 10.34 -8.48 51.64
CA SER A 131 11.43 -9.21 52.30
C SER A 131 12.16 -8.29 53.26
#